data_AF-A0A132MTZ0-F1
#
_entry.id   AF-A0A132MTZ0-F1
#
_cell.length_a   1.000
_cell.length_b   1.000
_cell.length_c   1.000
_cell.angle_alpha   90.00
_cell.angle_beta   90.00
_cell.angle_gamma   90.00
#
_symmetry.space_group_name_H-M   'P 1'
#
loop_
_entity.id
_entity.type
_entity.pdbx_description
1 polymer ?
#
loop_
_entity_poly.entity_id
_entity_poly.type
_entity_poly.pdbx_seq_one_letter_code
_entity_poly.pdbx_strand_id
1 'polypeptide(L)'
;MKAMTSTARDVRQRFLQDVSQDRAKVEQLLDQLPEGAAIPKKCGEASFDKAWEIRAFALAVAAHQVGQYEWSEFQRELIGAISRWESTAADQPWRYYDRWLEALESLLAASGLVTKSELDDRTRKVLATPRDTSHQHARRDPVAVDSGNHA
;
A
#
# COMPACT_ATOMS: atom_id res chain seq x y z
N MET A 1 35.05 7.42 -21.24
CA MET A 1 33.72 7.86 -20.76
C MET A 1 33.27 7.00 -19.57
N LYS A 2 33.58 7.40 -18.33
CA LYS A 2 33.01 6.82 -17.09
C LYS A 2 33.04 7.88 -15.98
N ALA A 3 32.06 8.78 -15.94
CA ALA A 3 31.95 9.77 -14.85
C ALA A 3 30.56 10.42 -14.78
N MET A 4 29.45 9.67 -14.64
CA MET A 4 28.13 10.29 -14.31
C MET A 4 27.22 9.47 -13.38
N THR A 5 27.62 8.28 -12.90
CA THR A 5 26.76 7.38 -12.09
C THR A 5 27.08 7.32 -10.59
N SER A 6 28.05 8.11 -10.09
CA SER A 6 28.47 8.08 -8.68
C SER A 6 27.58 8.96 -7.78
N THR A 7 27.22 10.15 -8.25
CA THR A 7 26.56 11.19 -7.43
C THR A 7 25.12 10.85 -7.05
N ALA A 8 24.31 10.30 -7.97
CA ALA A 8 22.92 9.96 -7.70
C ALA A 8 22.76 8.78 -6.72
N ARG A 9 23.72 7.84 -6.73
CA ARG A 9 23.77 6.72 -5.78
C ARG A 9 24.10 7.21 -4.37
N ASP A 10 25.01 8.17 -4.27
CA ASP A 10 25.47 8.76 -3.00
C ASP A 10 24.37 9.58 -2.31
N VAL A 11 23.63 10.39 -3.09
CA VAL A 11 22.48 11.16 -2.57
C VAL A 11 21.36 10.23 -2.05
N ARG A 12 21.06 9.15 -2.77
CA ARG A 12 20.07 8.16 -2.36
C ARG A 12 20.51 7.40 -1.10
N GLN A 13 21.79 7.04 -1.03
CA GLN A 13 22.34 6.34 0.13
C GLN A 13 22.34 7.23 1.37
N ARG A 14 22.67 8.53 1.21
CA ARG A 14 22.62 9.52 2.28
C ARG A 14 21.19 9.79 2.77
N PHE A 15 20.22 9.86 1.87
CA PHE A 15 18.80 10.00 2.23
C PHE A 15 18.28 8.79 3.03
N LEU A 16 18.63 7.57 2.62
CA LEU A 16 18.25 6.35 3.34
C LEU A 16 18.93 6.24 4.72
N GLN A 17 20.17 6.73 4.84
CA GLN A 17 20.88 6.85 6.11
C GLN A 17 20.22 7.87 7.03
N ASP A 18 19.84 9.04 6.51
CA ASP A 18 19.12 10.10 7.26
C ASP A 18 17.79 9.56 7.81
N VAL A 19 16.97 8.93 6.97
CA VAL A 19 15.68 8.35 7.41
C VAL A 19 15.88 7.24 8.46
N SER A 20 16.93 6.45 8.34
CA SER A 20 17.26 5.41 9.33
C SER A 20 17.73 6.01 10.66
N GLN A 21 18.51 7.10 10.61
CA GLN A 21 18.97 7.83 11.79
C GLN A 21 17.83 8.58 12.48
N ASP A 22 16.94 9.21 11.72
CA ASP A 22 15.74 9.89 12.22
C ASP A 22 14.82 8.91 12.92
N ARG A 23 14.61 7.72 12.35
CA ARG A 23 13.83 6.66 12.98
C ARG A 23 14.46 6.18 14.30
N ALA A 24 15.76 5.90 14.31
CA ALA A 24 16.46 5.49 15.53
C ALA A 24 16.40 6.55 16.62
N LYS A 25 16.46 7.84 16.24
CA LYS A 25 16.35 8.97 17.16
C LYS A 25 14.94 9.12 17.74
N VAL A 26 13.90 8.89 16.94
CA VAL A 26 12.50 8.85 17.42
C VAL A 26 12.29 7.68 18.39
N GLU A 27 12.79 6.49 18.06
CA GLU A 27 12.73 5.32 18.94
C GLU A 27 13.45 5.59 20.29
N GLN A 28 14.63 6.22 20.25
CA GLN A 28 15.35 6.61 21.46
C GLN A 28 14.61 7.67 22.30
N LEU A 29 13.90 8.62 21.66
CA LEU A 29 13.09 9.62 22.36
C LEU A 29 11.84 9.00 23.01
N LEU A 30 11.24 8.01 22.36
CA LEU A 30 10.10 7.26 22.91
C LEU A 30 10.48 6.49 24.18
N ASP A 31 11.68 5.91 24.22
CA ASP A 31 12.20 5.19 25.40
C ASP A 31 12.52 6.11 26.60
N GLN A 32 12.69 7.41 26.38
CA GLN A 32 13.01 8.40 27.43
C GLN A 32 11.78 9.09 28.03
N LEU A 33 10.57 8.79 27.55
CA LEU A 33 9.34 9.36 28.10
C LEU A 33 9.00 8.68 29.44
N PRO A 34 8.83 9.44 30.54
CA PRO A 34 8.48 8.87 31.84
C PRO A 34 7.07 8.23 31.79
N GLU A 35 6.96 7.05 32.41
CA GLU A 35 5.78 6.18 32.43
C GLU A 35 4.49 6.94 32.76
N GLY A 36 3.60 7.09 31.77
CA GLY A 36 2.36 7.83 32.02
C GLY A 36 1.34 7.94 30.88
N ALA A 37 1.60 7.39 29.70
CA ALA A 37 0.54 7.07 28.76
C ALA A 37 0.96 5.81 28.03
N ALA A 38 0.24 4.72 28.27
CA ALA A 38 0.33 3.50 27.50
C ALA A 38 0.03 3.81 26.03
N ILE A 39 1.03 4.25 25.27
CA ILE A 39 1.03 4.06 23.83
C ILE A 39 1.10 2.56 23.67
N PRO A 40 0.04 1.88 23.21
CA PRO A 40 0.09 0.44 23.08
C PRO A 40 1.25 0.13 22.14
N LYS A 41 2.25 -0.64 22.62
CA LYS A 41 3.39 -1.12 21.83
C LYS A 41 2.95 -2.01 20.64
N LYS A 42 1.64 -2.18 20.43
CA LYS A 42 1.01 -2.78 19.26
C LYS A 42 0.72 -1.76 18.15
N CYS A 43 1.62 -0.82 17.90
CA CYS A 43 1.71 -0.20 16.57
C CYS A 43 2.43 -1.21 15.65
N GLY A 44 1.80 -2.36 15.38
CA GLY A 44 2.46 -3.42 14.61
C GLY A 44 1.80 -4.82 14.59
N GLU A 45 0.82 -5.12 15.44
CA GLU A 45 0.13 -6.41 15.38
C GLU A 45 -1.08 -6.33 14.44
N ALA A 46 -0.80 -6.59 13.17
CA ALA A 46 -1.68 -6.66 11.99
C ALA A 46 -2.38 -5.35 11.61
N SER A 47 -1.69 -4.46 10.89
CA SER A 47 -2.28 -3.27 10.23
C SER A 47 -3.41 -3.59 9.23
N PHE A 48 -3.73 -4.86 9.00
CA PHE A 48 -4.76 -5.33 8.09
C PHE A 48 -5.73 -6.25 8.82
N ASP A 49 -6.98 -5.82 8.94
CA ASP A 49 -8.09 -6.55 9.55
C ASP A 49 -8.60 -7.67 8.63
N LYS A 50 -8.49 -7.49 7.31
CA LYS A 50 -9.00 -8.43 6.31
C LYS A 50 -7.94 -8.81 5.29
N ALA A 51 -8.04 -10.05 4.81
CA ALA A 51 -7.11 -10.60 3.82
C ALA A 51 -7.05 -9.84 2.48
N TRP A 52 -8.11 -9.11 2.12
CA TRP A 52 -8.11 -8.29 0.91
C TRP A 52 -7.35 -6.97 1.10
N GLU A 53 -7.22 -6.47 2.32
CA GLU A 53 -6.60 -5.16 2.60
C GLU A 53 -5.09 -5.21 2.32
N ILE A 54 -4.41 -6.27 2.80
CA ILE A 54 -3.00 -6.52 2.48
C ILE A 54 -2.79 -6.76 0.99
N ARG A 55 -3.74 -7.41 0.30
CA ARG A 55 -3.66 -7.65 -1.15
C ARG A 55 -3.79 -6.35 -1.94
N ALA A 56 -4.72 -5.48 -1.58
CA ALA A 56 -4.89 -4.17 -2.20
C ALA A 56 -3.65 -3.28 -2.00
N PHE A 57 -3.09 -3.28 -0.78
CA PHE A 57 -1.84 -2.58 -0.48
C PHE A 57 -0.67 -3.12 -1.32
N ALA A 58 -0.47 -4.43 -1.34
CA ALA A 58 0.61 -5.05 -2.10
C ALA A 58 0.49 -4.77 -3.61
N LEU A 59 -0.73 -4.79 -4.16
CA LEU A 59 -0.96 -4.47 -5.57
C LEU A 59 -0.58 -3.02 -5.89
N ALA A 60 -1.00 -2.07 -5.04
CA ALA A 60 -0.64 -0.67 -5.23
C ALA A 60 0.88 -0.43 -5.17
N VAL A 61 1.56 -1.06 -4.20
CA VAL A 61 3.02 -0.94 -4.09
C VAL A 61 3.72 -1.58 -5.29
N ALA A 62 3.30 -2.77 -5.71
CA ALA A 62 3.90 -3.47 -6.85
C ALA A 62 3.72 -2.68 -8.15
N ALA A 63 2.51 -2.15 -8.42
CA ALA A 63 2.24 -1.34 -9.61
C ALA A 63 3.10 -0.07 -9.63
N HIS A 64 3.28 0.60 -8.49
CA HIS A 64 4.20 1.72 -8.39
C HIS A 64 5.66 1.31 -8.66
N GLN A 65 6.13 0.21 -8.04
CA GLN A 65 7.51 -0.25 -8.20
C GLN A 65 7.88 -0.61 -9.64
N VAL A 66 6.91 -1.09 -10.43
CA VAL A 66 7.10 -1.37 -11.86
C VAL A 66 6.82 -0.15 -12.75
N GLY A 67 6.62 1.04 -12.17
CA GLY A 67 6.52 2.29 -12.90
C GLY A 67 5.18 2.53 -13.61
N GLN A 68 4.12 1.85 -13.19
CA GLN A 68 2.77 2.04 -13.78
C GLN A 68 2.17 3.42 -13.43
N TYR A 69 2.58 3.98 -12.30
CA TYR A 69 2.23 5.32 -11.86
C TYR A 69 3.24 5.79 -10.80
N GLU A 70 3.29 7.10 -10.59
CA GLU A 70 4.05 7.74 -9.52
C GLU A 70 3.31 7.67 -8.20
N TRP A 71 4.02 7.47 -7.09
CA TRP A 71 3.39 7.38 -5.76
C TRP A 71 2.54 8.61 -5.42
N SER A 72 2.96 9.79 -5.88
CA SER A 72 2.23 11.03 -5.69
C SER A 72 0.85 11.04 -6.36
N GLU A 73 0.67 10.31 -7.47
CA GLU A 73 -0.63 10.16 -8.15
C GLU A 73 -1.60 9.38 -7.26
N PHE A 74 -1.14 8.27 -6.70
CA PHE A 74 -1.91 7.49 -5.75
C PHE A 74 -2.30 8.29 -4.50
N GLN A 75 -1.37 9.07 -3.94
CA GLN A 75 -1.67 9.92 -2.79
C GLN A 75 -2.76 10.96 -3.10
N ARG A 76 -2.74 11.56 -4.30
CA ARG A 76 -3.79 12.51 -4.71
C ARG A 76 -5.16 11.84 -4.82
N GLU A 77 -5.23 10.67 -5.45
CA GLU A 77 -6.48 9.90 -5.55
C GLU A 77 -7.02 9.49 -4.17
N LEU A 78 -6.14 9.11 -3.24
CA LEU A 78 -6.50 8.75 -1.87
C LEU A 78 -7.07 9.94 -1.09
N ILE A 79 -6.43 11.10 -1.18
CA ILE A 79 -6.95 12.34 -0.57
C ILE A 79 -8.34 12.65 -1.16
N GLY A 80 -8.49 12.55 -2.48
CA GLY A 80 -9.78 12.76 -3.15
C GLY A 80 -10.87 11.80 -2.66
N ALA A 81 -10.56 10.51 -2.54
CA ALA A 81 -11.49 9.49 -2.04
C ALA A 81 -11.90 9.72 -0.59
N ILE A 82 -10.97 10.17 0.25
CA ILE A 82 -11.22 10.57 1.63
C ILE A 82 -12.15 11.78 1.68
N SER A 83 -11.84 12.86 0.97
CA SER A 83 -12.67 14.08 0.96
C SER A 83 -14.09 13.84 0.43
N ARG A 84 -14.25 13.00 -0.61
CA ARG A 84 -15.58 12.59 -1.10
C ARG A 84 -16.38 11.83 -0.04
N TRP A 85 -15.72 10.97 0.73
CA TRP A 85 -16.38 10.23 1.81
C TRP A 85 -16.76 11.17 2.96
N GLU A 86 -15.85 12.03 3.41
CA GLU A 86 -16.11 12.98 4.50
C GLU A 86 -17.28 13.93 4.20
N SER A 87 -17.48 14.29 2.94
CA SER A 87 -18.60 15.14 2.53
C SER A 87 -19.97 14.43 2.47
N THR A 88 -20.00 13.09 2.56
CA THR A 88 -21.23 12.30 2.38
C THR A 88 -21.55 11.36 3.56
N ALA A 89 -20.60 11.09 4.44
CA ALA A 89 -20.68 10.01 5.42
C ALA A 89 -20.87 10.49 6.88
N ALA A 90 -21.96 11.21 7.16
CA ALA A 90 -22.20 11.81 8.49
C ALA A 90 -22.27 10.80 9.65
N ASP A 91 -22.66 9.54 9.41
CA ASP A 91 -22.92 8.55 10.47
C ASP A 91 -22.34 7.14 10.20
N GLN A 92 -21.41 6.99 9.26
CA GLN A 92 -20.83 5.68 8.92
C GLN A 92 -19.48 5.47 9.61
N PRO A 93 -19.16 4.24 10.08
CA PRO A 93 -17.85 3.94 10.61
C PRO A 93 -16.77 4.12 9.52
N TRP A 94 -15.62 4.68 9.93
CA TRP A 94 -14.51 4.90 9.01
C TRP A 94 -13.98 3.59 8.42
N ARG A 95 -13.80 3.54 7.10
CA ARG A 95 -13.28 2.36 6.39
C ARG A 95 -12.06 2.75 5.55
N TYR A 96 -10.89 2.76 6.18
CA TYR A 96 -9.66 3.24 5.57
C TYR A 96 -9.28 2.49 4.27
N TYR A 97 -9.20 1.15 4.33
CA TYR A 97 -8.81 0.36 3.17
C TYR A 97 -9.84 0.35 2.04
N ASP A 98 -11.10 0.70 2.32
CA ASP A 98 -12.08 0.95 1.27
C ASP A 98 -11.74 2.22 0.48
N ARG A 99 -11.29 3.28 1.16
CA ARG A 99 -10.85 4.52 0.47
C ARG A 99 -9.57 4.26 -0.31
N TRP A 100 -8.69 3.44 0.24
CA TRP A 100 -7.48 2.96 -0.44
C TRP A 100 -7.80 2.19 -1.72
N LEU A 101 -8.76 1.27 -1.68
CA LEU A 101 -9.18 0.50 -2.85
C LEU A 101 -9.85 1.40 -3.89
N GLU A 102 -10.75 2.29 -3.49
CA GLU A 102 -11.38 3.25 -4.41
C GLU A 102 -10.35 4.14 -5.13
N ALA A 103 -9.34 4.62 -4.40
CA ALA A 103 -8.26 5.41 -4.97
C ALA A 103 -7.43 4.60 -5.98
N LEU A 104 -7.12 3.33 -5.66
CA LEU A 104 -6.39 2.44 -6.57
C LEU A 104 -7.18 2.17 -7.84
N GLU A 105 -8.47 1.86 -7.74
CA GLU A 105 -9.35 1.64 -8.90
C GLU A 105 -9.44 2.90 -9.78
N SER A 106 -9.59 4.07 -9.16
CA SER A 106 -9.64 5.35 -9.88
C SER A 106 -8.34 5.64 -10.62
N LEU A 107 -7.19 5.39 -9.96
CA LEU A 107 -5.87 5.58 -10.56
C LEU A 107 -5.61 4.61 -11.72
N LEU A 108 -5.94 3.33 -11.56
CA LEU A 108 -5.74 2.32 -12.61
C LEU A 108 -6.65 2.58 -13.82
N ALA A 109 -7.85 3.13 -13.58
CA ALA A 109 -8.72 3.58 -14.66
C ALA A 109 -8.19 4.83 -15.36
N ALA A 110 -7.70 5.82 -14.61
CA ALA A 110 -7.14 7.05 -15.17
C ALA A 110 -5.85 6.79 -15.99
N SER A 111 -5.04 5.82 -15.58
CA SER A 111 -3.83 5.37 -16.30
C SER A 111 -4.14 4.46 -17.50
N GLY A 112 -5.40 4.05 -17.70
CA GLY A 112 -5.81 3.17 -18.79
C GLY A 112 -5.37 1.71 -18.64
N LEU A 113 -4.89 1.31 -17.46
CA LEU A 113 -4.41 -0.04 -17.19
C LEU A 113 -5.54 -1.03 -16.93
N VAL A 114 -6.64 -0.55 -16.36
CA VAL A 114 -7.85 -1.33 -16.12
C VAL A 114 -9.05 -0.44 -16.38
N THR A 115 -9.92 -0.82 -17.31
CA THR A 115 -11.19 -0.12 -17.48
C THR A 115 -12.20 -0.57 -16.42
N LYS A 116 -13.15 0.31 -16.10
CA LYS A 116 -14.25 -0.03 -15.18
C LYS A 116 -15.03 -1.26 -15.64
N SER A 117 -15.28 -1.37 -16.94
CA SER A 117 -16.00 -2.53 -17.52
C SER A 117 -15.23 -3.83 -17.33
N GLU A 118 -13.91 -3.84 -17.54
CA GLU A 118 -13.08 -5.04 -17.34
C GLU A 118 -13.08 -5.48 -15.88
N LEU A 119 -12.99 -4.52 -14.95
CA LEU A 119 -13.04 -4.80 -13.51
C LEU A 119 -14.42 -5.36 -13.09
N ASP A 120 -15.50 -4.76 -13.58
CA ASP A 120 -16.87 -5.21 -13.31
C ASP A 120 -17.12 -6.63 -13.86
N ASP A 121 -16.65 -6.91 -15.08
CA ASP A 121 -16.75 -8.21 -15.70
C ASP A 121 -15.95 -9.28 -14.96
N ARG A 122 -14.73 -8.93 -14.50
CA ARG A 122 -13.91 -9.84 -13.71
C ARG A 122 -14.54 -10.11 -12.35
N THR A 123 -15.08 -9.09 -11.70
CA THR A 123 -15.79 -9.21 -10.41
C THR A 123 -16.99 -10.14 -10.55
N ARG A 124 -17.79 -9.98 -11.60
CA ARG A 124 -18.95 -10.86 -11.87
C ARG A 124 -18.53 -12.32 -12.04
N LYS A 125 -17.46 -12.59 -12.78
CA LYS A 125 -16.91 -13.95 -12.97
C LYS A 125 -16.43 -14.57 -11.64
N VAL A 126 -15.75 -13.79 -10.80
CA VAL A 126 -15.30 -14.24 -9.48
C VAL A 126 -16.48 -14.56 -8.57
N LEU A 127 -17.51 -13.69 -8.53
CA LEU A 127 -18.70 -13.91 -7.70
C LEU A 127 -19.56 -15.09 -8.16
N ALA A 128 -19.55 -15.42 -9.45
CA ALA A 128 -20.25 -16.58 -10.01
C ALA A 128 -19.55 -17.92 -9.70
N THR A 129 -18.29 -17.88 -9.23
CA THR A 129 -17.55 -19.09 -8.84
C THR A 129 -17.93 -19.50 -7.41
N PRO A 130 -18.37 -20.75 -7.15
CA PRO A 130 -18.75 -21.20 -5.81
C PRO A 130 -17.64 -20.98 -4.78
N ARG A 131 -18.02 -20.62 -3.54
CA ARG A 131 -17.09 -20.26 -2.45
C ARG A 131 -16.30 -21.45 -1.86
N ASP A 132 -16.22 -22.57 -2.56
CA ASP A 132 -15.44 -23.74 -2.17
C ASP A 132 -14.14 -23.82 -2.96
N THR A 133 -13.17 -22.98 -2.58
CA THR A 133 -11.75 -23.22 -2.81
C THR A 133 -11.00 -22.22 -1.95
N SER A 134 -10.31 -22.69 -0.90
CA SER A 134 -9.14 -22.15 -0.14
C SER A 134 -8.64 -20.67 -0.26
N HIS A 135 -9.39 -19.71 -0.81
CA HIS A 135 -8.88 -18.40 -1.27
C HIS A 135 -9.06 -17.26 -0.24
N GLN A 136 -9.50 -17.57 0.97
CA GLN A 136 -9.86 -16.56 1.97
C GLN A 136 -8.89 -16.44 3.14
N HIS A 137 -7.94 -17.37 3.30
CA HIS A 137 -6.86 -17.16 4.26
C HIS A 137 -5.80 -16.25 3.65
N ALA A 138 -5.62 -15.06 4.22
CA ALA A 138 -4.43 -14.26 3.97
C ALA A 138 -3.21 -15.09 4.40
N ARG A 139 -2.51 -15.65 3.42
CA ARG A 139 -1.10 -15.99 3.62
C ARG A 139 -0.38 -14.66 3.76
N ARG A 140 0.06 -14.37 4.98
CA ARG A 140 0.84 -13.17 5.35
C ARG A 140 2.32 -13.31 4.96
N ASP A 141 2.71 -14.49 4.49
CA ASP A 141 4.04 -14.73 3.94
C ASP A 141 4.21 -13.91 2.65
N PRO A 142 5.32 -13.18 2.48
CA PRO A 142 5.60 -12.49 1.24
C PRO A 142 5.58 -13.48 0.09
N VAL A 143 4.82 -13.17 -0.97
CA VAL A 143 4.83 -13.97 -2.20
C VAL A 143 6.22 -13.83 -2.81
N ALA A 144 7.07 -14.84 -2.60
CA ALA A 144 8.30 -14.97 -3.35
C ALA A 144 7.89 -15.17 -4.82
N VAL A 145 8.15 -14.17 -5.65
CA VAL A 145 8.10 -14.34 -7.09
C VAL A 145 9.23 -15.31 -7.42
N ASP A 146 8.87 -16.56 -7.73
CA ASP A 146 9.82 -17.50 -8.32
C ASP A 146 10.34 -16.84 -9.60
N SER A 147 11.59 -16.38 -9.55
CA SER A 147 12.30 -15.89 -10.72
C SER A 147 12.70 -17.13 -11.50
N GLY A 148 11.72 -17.73 -12.17
CA GLY A 148 11.88 -18.92 -12.97
C GLY A 148 13.09 -18.80 -13.88
N ASN A 149 14.01 -19.73 -13.66
CA ASN A 149 15.19 -20.06 -14.43
C ASN A 149 14.99 -19.83 -15.94
N HIS A 150 15.51 -18.72 -16.47
CA HIS A 150 15.81 -18.58 -17.89
C HIS A 150 17.23 -19.10 -18.13
N ALA A 151 17.31 -20.37 -18.54
CA ALA A 151 18.46 -20.93 -19.24
C ALA A 151 17.96 -21.48 -20.58
#